data_AF-A0A923DCL5-F1
#
_entry.id   AF-A0A923DCL5-F1
#
_cell.length_a   1.000
_cell.length_b   1.000
_cell.length_c   1.000
_cell.angle_alpha   90.00
_cell.angle_beta   90.00
_cell.angle_gamma   90.00
#
_symmetry.space_group_name_H-M   'P 1'
#
loop_
_entity.id
_entity.type
_entity.pdbx_description
1 polymer ?
#
loop_
_entity_poly.entity_id
_entity_poly.type
_entity_poly.pdbx_seq_one_letter_code
_entity_poly.pdbx_strand_id
1 'polypeptide(L)'
;MKDIFTNKWIGISLLLVVLLAGFIPFFFVFKDSMISKSISDWGSFGSYLSGVIGVINVIVFIYITYLVSKLDDKRNKGQIDAQHKIVLSQFRQNELDKLSQKLDSALDLAGEEKYMIIHKISSAGISLTNFINRATYLFPIINDHKIKIYAENILSKYDQLIPIVEEIYGNPIESWQEEKLETKVQFVLMQTSVLIEELRKFILDDLNT
;
A
#
# COMPACT_ATOMS: atom_id res chain seq x y z
N MET A 1 -23.94 3.74 21.39
CA MET A 1 -24.69 4.05 20.14
C MET A 1 -24.46 3.04 19.01
N LYS A 2 -23.26 2.44 18.85
CA LYS A 2 -22.99 1.40 17.82
C LYS A 2 -23.88 0.15 17.93
N ASP A 3 -24.34 -0.19 19.15
CA ASP A 3 -25.09 -1.44 19.40
C ASP A 3 -26.58 -1.36 19.09
N ILE A 4 -27.15 -0.16 19.01
CA ILE A 4 -28.60 0.01 18.73
C ILE A 4 -28.89 -0.23 17.24
N PHE A 5 -27.95 0.11 16.35
CA PHE A 5 -28.12 -0.01 14.89
C PHE A 5 -27.56 -1.29 14.28
N THR A 6 -26.84 -2.11 15.05
CA THR A 6 -26.34 -3.41 14.56
C THR A 6 -27.46 -4.44 14.47
N ASN A 7 -28.51 -4.28 15.27
CA ASN A 7 -29.65 -5.19 15.28
C ASN A 7 -30.82 -4.58 14.50
N LYS A 8 -30.95 -4.97 13.22
CA LYS A 8 -32.01 -4.47 12.30
C LYS A 8 -33.42 -4.55 12.89
N TRP A 9 -33.64 -5.49 13.81
CA TRP A 9 -34.89 -5.68 14.54
C TRP A 9 -35.25 -4.54 15.50
N ILE A 10 -34.25 -3.87 16.11
CA ILE A 10 -34.48 -2.74 17.02
C ILE A 10 -34.98 -1.51 16.24
N GLY A 11 -34.39 -1.24 15.07
CA GLY A 11 -34.84 -0.16 14.19
C GLY A 11 -36.25 -0.37 13.66
N ILE A 12 -36.59 -1.61 13.27
CA ILE A 12 -37.95 -1.98 12.83
C ILE A 12 -38.94 -1.85 13.98
N SER A 13 -38.58 -2.33 15.18
CA SER A 13 -39.44 -2.21 16.37
C SER A 13 -39.72 -0.76 16.72
N LEU A 14 -38.71 0.13 16.68
CA LEU A 14 -38.87 1.55 16.99
C LEU A 14 -39.80 2.25 16.00
N LEU A 15 -39.63 1.97 14.70
CA LEU A 15 -40.46 2.54 13.64
C LEU A 15 -41.92 2.08 13.75
N LEU A 16 -42.13 0.83 14.14
CA LEU A 16 -43.46 0.25 14.37
C LEU A 16 -44.16 0.87 15.59
N VAL A 17 -43.42 1.14 16.69
CA VAL A 17 -43.96 1.88 17.84
C VAL A 17 -44.37 3.31 17.48
N VAL A 18 -43.54 4.02 16.69
CA VAL A 18 -43.85 5.39 16.24
C VAL A 18 -45.08 5.42 15.31
N LEU A 19 -45.20 4.44 14.40
CA LEU A 19 -46.38 4.28 13.57
C LEU A 19 -47.65 4.02 14.40
N LEU A 20 -47.59 3.08 15.35
CA LEU A 20 -48.72 2.76 16.22
C LEU A 20 -49.13 3.95 17.09
N ALA A 21 -48.17 4.73 17.60
CA ALA A 21 -48.44 5.97 18.32
C ALA A 21 -49.22 6.97 17.45
N GLY A 22 -48.89 7.05 16.15
CA GLY A 22 -49.63 7.78 15.11
C GLY A 22 -51.14 7.48 15.07
N PHE A 23 -51.52 6.23 15.28
CA PHE A 23 -52.91 5.77 15.18
C PHE A 23 -53.71 5.92 16.48
N ILE A 24 -53.06 6.03 17.64
CA ILE A 24 -53.75 6.12 18.94
C ILE A 24 -54.72 7.33 19.01
N PRO A 25 -54.32 8.57 18.67
CA PRO A 25 -55.23 9.70 18.76
C PRO A 25 -56.33 9.69 17.70
N PHE A 26 -56.22 8.91 16.62
CA PHE A 26 -57.34 8.69 15.71
C PHE A 26 -58.53 8.05 16.46
N PHE A 27 -58.27 7.07 17.32
CA PHE A 27 -59.32 6.44 18.13
C PHE A 27 -59.89 7.34 19.23
N PHE A 28 -59.12 8.31 19.72
CA PHE A 28 -59.60 9.28 20.71
C PHE A 28 -60.41 10.42 20.07
N VAL A 29 -59.99 10.93 18.92
CA VAL A 29 -60.64 12.05 18.22
C VAL A 29 -61.90 11.60 17.47
N PHE A 30 -61.91 10.38 16.92
CA PHE A 30 -63.04 9.85 16.12
C PHE A 30 -63.89 8.80 16.87
N LYS A 31 -63.84 8.80 18.21
CA LYS A 31 -64.54 7.84 19.07
C LYS A 31 -66.04 7.75 18.79
N ASP A 32 -66.71 8.88 18.63
CA ASP A 32 -68.18 8.96 18.64
C ASP A 32 -68.81 8.96 17.23
N SER A 33 -67.99 9.09 16.17
CA SER A 33 -68.44 8.96 14.77
C SER A 33 -67.25 8.70 13.84
N MET A 34 -67.41 7.79 12.87
CA MET A 34 -66.36 7.45 11.89
C MET A 34 -65.87 8.65 11.06
N ILE A 35 -66.65 9.73 10.99
CA ILE A 35 -66.31 10.98 10.30
C ILE A 35 -66.76 12.12 11.21
N SER A 36 -65.81 12.86 11.80
CA SER A 36 -66.16 14.07 12.55
C SER A 36 -66.75 15.13 11.61
N LYS A 37 -67.85 15.76 12.06
CA LYS A 37 -68.49 16.90 11.39
C LYS A 37 -67.79 18.23 11.69
N SER A 38 -66.81 18.24 12.60
CA SER A 38 -66.07 19.43 13.00
C SER A 38 -64.74 19.52 12.22
N ILE A 39 -64.48 20.68 11.61
CA ILE A 39 -63.22 20.96 10.90
C ILE A 39 -62.03 21.03 11.89
N SER A 40 -62.29 21.37 13.15
CA SER A 40 -61.26 21.52 14.19
C SER A 40 -60.60 20.18 14.56
N ASP A 41 -61.34 19.08 14.52
CA ASP A 41 -60.84 17.73 14.84
C ASP A 41 -59.82 17.25 13.79
N TRP A 42 -60.07 17.56 12.52
CA TRP A 42 -59.15 17.27 11.42
C TRP A 42 -57.86 18.09 11.51
N GLY A 43 -57.94 19.36 11.92
CA GLY A 43 -56.76 20.19 12.16
C GLY A 43 -55.88 19.65 13.29
N SER A 44 -56.50 19.18 14.38
CA SER A 44 -55.81 18.59 15.53
C SER A 44 -55.14 17.27 15.18
N PHE A 45 -55.83 16.39 14.44
CA PHE A 45 -55.28 15.14 13.92
C PHE A 45 -54.09 15.39 12.96
N GLY A 46 -54.24 16.33 12.02
CA GLY A 46 -53.16 16.70 11.09
C GLY A 46 -51.92 17.24 11.80
N SER A 47 -52.12 17.98 12.90
CA SER A 47 -51.01 18.51 13.73
C SER A 47 -50.27 17.41 14.49
N TYR A 48 -50.99 16.39 14.98
CA TYR A 48 -50.35 15.23 15.59
C TYR A 48 -49.60 14.38 14.57
N LEU A 49 -50.23 14.10 13.43
CA LEU A 49 -49.63 13.31 12.35
C LEU A 49 -48.36 13.98 11.81
N SER A 50 -48.35 15.30 11.67
CA SER A 50 -47.15 16.03 11.25
C SER A 50 -46.01 15.93 12.28
N GLY A 51 -46.32 15.94 13.57
CA GLY A 51 -45.35 15.67 14.64
C GLY A 51 -44.75 14.28 14.56
N VAL A 52 -45.58 13.25 14.33
CA VAL A 52 -45.13 11.86 14.16
C VAL A 52 -44.25 11.70 12.93
N ILE A 53 -44.65 12.29 11.78
CA ILE A 53 -43.84 12.31 10.56
C ILE A 53 -42.50 13.01 10.80
N GLY A 54 -42.49 14.11 11.56
CA GLY A 54 -41.26 14.82 11.94
C GLY A 54 -40.28 13.92 12.69
N VAL A 55 -40.76 13.14 13.66
CA VAL A 55 -39.95 12.16 14.40
C VAL A 55 -39.42 11.06 13.47
N ILE A 56 -40.26 10.53 12.58
CA ILE A 56 -39.83 9.53 11.58
C ILE A 56 -38.71 10.10 10.70
N ASN A 57 -38.86 11.33 10.22
CA ASN A 57 -37.85 11.98 9.39
C ASN A 57 -36.49 12.12 10.10
N VAL A 58 -36.50 12.48 11.38
CA VAL A 58 -35.27 12.56 12.18
C VAL A 58 -34.61 11.18 12.33
N ILE A 59 -35.40 10.13 12.61
CA ILE A 59 -34.88 8.76 12.73
C ILE A 59 -34.27 8.29 11.40
N VAL A 60 -34.96 8.52 10.28
CA VAL A 60 -34.47 8.20 8.94
C VAL A 60 -33.18 8.96 8.64
N PHE A 61 -33.14 10.26 8.95
CA PHE A 61 -31.95 11.08 8.75
C PHE A 61 -30.76 10.54 9.54
N ILE A 62 -30.93 10.26 10.84
CA ILE A 62 -29.88 9.66 11.69
C ILE A 62 -29.38 8.34 11.09
N TYR A 63 -30.28 7.49 10.61
CA TYR A 63 -29.92 6.21 10.01
C TYR A 63 -29.13 6.37 8.70
N ILE A 64 -29.52 7.30 7.84
CA ILE A 64 -28.79 7.64 6.62
C ILE A 64 -27.40 8.18 6.97
N THR A 65 -27.30 9.13 7.90
CA THR A 65 -26.01 9.67 8.35
C THR A 65 -25.11 8.57 8.90
N TYR A 66 -25.64 7.62 9.66
CA TYR A 66 -24.89 6.47 10.15
C TYR A 66 -24.37 5.59 9.02
N LEU A 67 -25.21 5.28 8.01
CA LEU A 67 -24.79 4.50 6.84
C LEU A 67 -23.70 5.19 6.04
N VAL A 68 -23.84 6.50 5.80
CA VAL A 68 -22.84 7.32 5.11
C VAL A 68 -21.52 7.31 5.89
N SER A 69 -21.55 7.56 7.20
CA SER A 69 -20.35 7.52 8.05
C SER A 69 -19.66 6.15 8.01
N LYS A 70 -20.41 5.05 8.00
CA LYS A 70 -19.83 3.70 7.90
C LYS A 70 -19.19 3.43 6.54
N LEU A 71 -19.79 3.94 5.46
CA LEU A 71 -19.23 3.86 4.11
C LEU A 71 -17.95 4.68 4.00
N ASP A 72 -17.94 5.90 4.55
CA ASP A 72 -16.77 6.76 4.59
C ASP A 72 -15.64 6.15 5.41
N ASP A 73 -15.92 5.56 6.57
CA ASP A 73 -14.93 4.83 7.37
C ASP A 73 -14.27 3.69 6.58
N LYS A 74 -15.08 2.91 5.84
CA LYS A 74 -14.58 1.82 5.00
C LYS A 74 -13.73 2.36 3.86
N ARG A 75 -14.18 3.43 3.20
CA ARG A 75 -13.44 4.07 2.11
C ARG A 75 -12.11 4.65 2.60
N ASN A 76 -12.12 5.35 3.74
CA ASN A 76 -10.94 5.95 4.34
C ASN A 76 -9.90 4.88 4.70
N LYS A 77 -10.32 3.76 5.29
CA LYS A 77 -9.41 2.64 5.56
C LYS A 77 -8.78 2.09 4.28
N GLY A 78 -9.58 1.82 3.24
CA GLY A 78 -9.05 1.35 1.96
C GLY A 78 -8.11 2.36 1.29
N GLN A 79 -8.37 3.66 1.44
CA GLN A 79 -7.47 4.72 0.95
C GLN A 79 -6.16 4.77 1.73
N ILE A 80 -6.19 4.63 3.06
CA ILE A 80 -4.99 4.59 3.90
C ILE A 80 -4.14 3.37 3.54
N ASP A 81 -4.76 2.20 3.39
CA ASP A 81 -4.05 0.97 3.02
C ASP A 81 -3.39 1.10 1.62
N ALA A 82 -4.11 1.67 0.65
CA ALA A 82 -3.57 1.95 -0.68
C ALA A 82 -2.41 2.97 -0.64
N GLN A 83 -2.54 4.05 0.14
CA GLN A 83 -1.47 5.03 0.33
C GLN A 83 -0.23 4.40 0.97
N HIS A 84 -0.42 3.55 1.99
CA HIS A 84 0.68 2.82 2.61
C HIS A 84 1.44 1.95 1.60
N LYS A 85 0.72 1.21 0.74
CA LYS A 85 1.33 0.41 -0.33
C LYS A 85 2.12 1.27 -1.33
N ILE A 86 1.54 2.39 -1.77
CA ILE A 86 2.19 3.32 -2.70
C ILE A 86 3.48 3.90 -2.08
N VAL A 87 3.41 4.39 -0.83
CA VAL A 87 4.56 4.96 -0.14
C VAL A 87 5.67 3.92 0.05
N LEU A 88 5.31 2.70 0.47
CA LEU A 88 6.28 1.60 0.60
C LEU A 88 6.93 1.26 -0.75
N SER A 89 6.15 1.19 -1.82
CA SER A 89 6.66 0.99 -3.18
C SER A 89 7.62 2.09 -3.60
N GLN A 90 7.34 3.36 -3.28
CA GLN A 90 8.23 4.47 -3.59
C GLN A 90 9.56 4.37 -2.82
N PHE A 91 9.52 4.00 -1.54
CA PHE A 91 10.75 3.76 -0.76
C PHE A 91 11.58 2.62 -1.36
N ARG A 92 10.94 1.51 -1.74
CA ARG A 92 11.60 0.38 -2.42
C ARG A 92 12.25 0.83 -3.73
N GLN A 93 11.51 1.53 -4.58
CA GLN A 93 12.02 2.02 -5.85
C GLN A 93 13.22 2.95 -5.65
N ASN A 94 13.13 3.90 -4.72
CA ASN A 94 14.23 4.83 -4.41
C ASN A 94 15.49 4.09 -3.93
N GLU A 95 15.35 3.05 -3.11
CA GLU A 95 16.50 2.24 -2.69
C GLU A 95 17.11 1.42 -3.85
N LEU A 96 16.28 0.87 -4.75
CA LEU A 96 16.79 0.21 -5.96
C LEU A 96 17.49 1.18 -6.91
N ASP A 97 16.97 2.39 -7.08
CA ASP A 97 17.56 3.39 -7.96
C ASP A 97 18.91 3.87 -7.40
N LYS A 98 19.02 4.06 -6.08
CA LYS A 98 20.31 4.34 -5.41
C LYS A 98 21.31 3.20 -5.61
N LEU A 99 20.86 1.94 -5.52
CA LEU A 99 21.72 0.79 -5.77
C LEU A 99 22.18 0.78 -7.23
N SER A 100 21.25 0.91 -8.18
CA SER A 100 21.53 0.95 -9.63
C SER A 100 22.56 2.05 -9.94
N GLN A 101 22.34 3.27 -9.46
CA GLN A 101 23.25 4.40 -9.71
C GLN A 101 24.69 4.11 -9.21
N LYS A 102 24.83 3.47 -8.05
CA LYS A 102 26.15 3.08 -7.52
C LYS A 102 26.80 1.98 -8.35
N LEU A 103 26.02 1.05 -8.88
CA LEU A 103 26.52 -0.03 -9.74
C LEU A 103 26.88 0.48 -11.13
N ASP A 104 26.08 1.38 -11.70
CA ASP A 104 26.33 2.00 -13.00
C ASP A 104 27.63 2.81 -12.98
N SER A 105 27.96 3.44 -11.84
CA SER A 105 29.25 4.12 -11.67
C SER A 105 30.47 3.19 -11.81
N ALA A 106 30.30 1.87 -11.63
CA ALA A 106 31.33 0.87 -11.82
C ALA A 106 31.45 0.35 -13.26
N LEU A 107 30.54 0.75 -14.17
CA LEU A 107 30.63 0.45 -15.61
C LEU A 107 31.58 1.41 -16.34
N ASP A 108 31.75 2.62 -15.82
CA ASP A 108 32.59 3.66 -16.44
C ASP A 108 34.05 3.46 -16.06
N LEU A 109 34.70 2.48 -16.69
CA LEU A 109 36.10 2.11 -16.42
C LEU A 109 37.09 2.67 -17.46
N ALA A 110 36.58 3.22 -18.55
CA ALA A 110 37.41 3.63 -19.69
C ALA A 110 38.28 4.84 -19.33
N GLY A 111 39.62 4.66 -19.40
CA GLY A 111 40.59 5.73 -19.18
C GLY A 111 40.87 6.08 -17.71
N GLU A 112 40.40 5.26 -16.76
CA GLU A 112 40.65 5.49 -15.34
C GLU A 112 41.94 4.85 -14.82
N GLU A 113 42.54 5.48 -13.79
CA GLU A 113 43.70 4.92 -13.09
C GLU A 113 43.35 3.64 -12.31
N LYS A 114 44.31 2.70 -12.18
CA LYS A 114 44.18 1.42 -11.43
C LYS A 114 43.36 1.54 -10.15
N TYR A 115 43.73 2.49 -9.30
CA TYR A 115 43.13 2.67 -7.99
C TYR A 115 41.64 3.01 -8.07
N MET A 116 41.24 3.78 -9.08
CA MET A 116 39.85 4.17 -9.31
C MET A 116 38.99 2.96 -9.70
N ILE A 117 39.51 2.08 -10.54
CA ILE A 117 38.83 0.85 -10.97
C ILE A 117 38.61 -0.11 -9.78
N ILE A 118 39.66 -0.34 -8.97
CA ILE A 118 39.55 -1.16 -7.75
C ILE A 118 38.52 -0.54 -6.80
N HIS A 119 38.59 0.77 -6.59
CA HIS A 119 37.69 1.49 -5.71
C HIS A 119 36.23 1.40 -6.17
N LYS A 120 35.96 1.56 -7.47
CA LYS A 120 34.61 1.44 -8.06
C LYS A 120 34.04 0.03 -7.93
N ILE A 121 34.80 -1.00 -8.27
CA ILE A 121 34.36 -2.40 -8.14
C ILE A 121 34.09 -2.75 -6.67
N SER A 122 34.99 -2.36 -5.77
CA SER A 122 34.84 -2.59 -4.33
C SER A 122 33.63 -1.85 -3.77
N SER A 123 33.44 -0.59 -4.17
CA SER A 123 32.29 0.23 -3.77
C SER A 123 30.96 -0.37 -4.25
N ALA A 124 30.90 -0.89 -5.47
CA ALA A 124 29.75 -1.61 -5.99
C ALA A 124 29.44 -2.88 -5.17
N GLY A 125 30.45 -3.72 -4.91
CA GLY A 125 30.29 -4.92 -4.08
C GLY A 125 29.85 -4.62 -2.64
N ILE A 126 30.45 -3.60 -2.01
CA ILE A 126 30.06 -3.11 -0.68
C ILE A 126 28.63 -2.57 -0.69
N SER A 127 28.24 -1.84 -1.74
CA SER A 127 26.89 -1.30 -1.88
C SER A 127 25.85 -2.41 -2.00
N LEU A 128 26.13 -3.44 -2.81
CA LEU A 128 25.27 -4.61 -2.94
C LEU A 128 25.19 -5.39 -1.61
N THR A 129 26.33 -5.61 -0.93
CA THR A 129 26.37 -6.28 0.38
C THR A 129 25.52 -5.54 1.40
N ASN A 130 25.69 -4.22 1.50
CA ASN A 130 24.92 -3.39 2.41
C ASN A 130 23.44 -3.42 2.07
N PHE A 131 23.09 -3.39 0.79
CA PHE A 131 21.71 -3.49 0.34
C PHE A 131 21.10 -4.83 0.76
N ILE A 132 21.72 -5.97 0.43
CA ILE A 132 21.20 -7.30 0.75
C ILE A 132 21.01 -7.48 2.26
N ASN A 133 21.97 -7.04 3.06
CA ASN A 133 21.92 -7.21 4.52
C ASN A 133 20.92 -6.28 5.21
N ARG A 134 20.70 -5.07 4.68
CA ARG A 134 19.86 -4.05 5.34
C ARG A 134 18.46 -3.96 4.75
N ALA A 135 18.27 -4.28 3.48
CA ALA A 135 17.03 -4.04 2.77
C ALA A 135 15.97 -5.13 3.00
N THR A 136 16.22 -6.10 3.88
CA THR A 136 15.28 -7.20 4.21
C THR A 136 13.91 -6.72 4.69
N TYR A 137 13.83 -5.56 5.37
CA TYR A 137 12.55 -4.98 5.78
C TYR A 137 11.75 -4.40 4.59
N LEU A 138 12.44 -3.81 3.61
CA LEU A 138 11.80 -3.31 2.39
C LEU A 138 11.53 -4.44 1.42
N PHE A 139 12.41 -5.41 1.32
CA PHE A 139 12.36 -6.51 0.37
C PHE A 139 12.42 -7.84 1.13
N PRO A 140 11.28 -8.30 1.68
CA PRO A 140 11.19 -9.61 2.31
C PRO A 140 11.63 -10.75 1.38
N ILE A 141 11.43 -10.58 0.06
CA ILE A 141 11.85 -11.52 -0.98
C ILE A 141 13.37 -11.78 -0.99
N ILE A 142 14.20 -10.89 -0.42
CA ILE A 142 15.65 -11.14 -0.27
C ILE A 142 15.92 -12.34 0.64
N ASN A 143 15.04 -12.59 1.62
CA ASN A 143 15.14 -13.76 2.50
C ASN A 143 14.63 -15.05 1.84
N ASP A 144 14.04 -14.97 0.64
CA ASP A 144 13.73 -16.17 -0.13
C ASP A 144 15.04 -16.91 -0.45
N HIS A 145 15.04 -18.22 -0.21
CA HIS A 145 16.23 -19.05 -0.34
C HIS A 145 16.88 -18.93 -1.74
N LYS A 146 16.07 -18.84 -2.80
CA LYS A 146 16.58 -18.74 -4.18
C LYS A 146 17.24 -17.38 -4.43
N ILE A 147 16.60 -16.30 -4.02
CA ILE A 147 17.13 -14.94 -4.21
C ILE A 147 18.37 -14.71 -3.36
N LYS A 148 18.37 -15.20 -2.11
CA LYS A 148 19.51 -15.11 -1.21
C LYS A 148 20.75 -15.79 -1.79
N ILE A 149 20.63 -17.04 -2.25
CA ILE A 149 21.73 -17.77 -2.89
C ILE A 149 22.21 -17.04 -4.15
N TYR A 150 21.28 -16.52 -4.95
CA TYR A 150 21.64 -15.78 -6.15
C TYR A 150 22.44 -14.50 -5.82
N ALA A 151 22.02 -13.75 -4.80
CA ALA A 151 22.73 -12.57 -4.33
C ALA A 151 24.11 -12.92 -3.75
N GLU A 152 24.21 -13.97 -2.93
CA GLU A 152 25.49 -14.46 -2.38
C GLU A 152 26.47 -14.88 -3.49
N ASN A 153 25.96 -15.53 -4.55
CA ASN A 153 26.76 -15.87 -5.72
C ASN A 153 27.29 -14.64 -6.47
N ILE A 154 26.51 -13.57 -6.58
CA ILE A 154 26.95 -12.31 -7.18
C ILE A 154 28.04 -11.67 -6.31
N LEU A 155 27.82 -11.61 -4.99
CA LEU A 155 28.79 -11.06 -4.04
C LEU A 155 30.14 -11.80 -4.09
N SER A 156 30.11 -13.13 -4.12
CA SER A 156 31.33 -13.92 -4.27
C SER A 156 32.09 -13.60 -5.58
N LYS A 157 31.38 -13.27 -6.66
CA LYS A 157 32.03 -12.84 -7.91
C LYS A 157 32.64 -11.45 -7.81
N TYR A 158 32.03 -10.51 -7.08
CA TYR A 158 32.68 -9.23 -6.76
C TYR A 158 33.98 -9.45 -5.99
N ASP A 159 33.98 -10.33 -4.98
CA ASP A 159 35.18 -10.65 -4.20
C ASP A 159 36.28 -11.25 -5.07
N GLN A 160 35.92 -12.08 -6.07
CA GLN A 160 36.86 -12.66 -7.02
C GLN A 160 37.43 -11.64 -8.02
N LEU A 161 36.78 -10.51 -8.26
CA LEU A 161 37.28 -9.47 -9.16
C LEU A 161 38.49 -8.73 -8.57
N ILE A 162 38.49 -8.50 -7.24
CA ILE A 162 39.56 -7.75 -6.55
C ILE A 162 40.96 -8.32 -6.86
N PRO A 163 41.27 -9.60 -6.62
CA PRO A 163 42.61 -10.14 -6.88
C PRO A 163 42.98 -10.12 -8.37
N ILE A 164 42.01 -10.23 -9.28
CA ILE A 164 42.25 -10.14 -10.73
C ILE A 164 42.71 -8.74 -11.10
N VAL A 165 42.08 -7.70 -10.54
CA VAL A 165 42.50 -6.32 -10.75
C VAL A 165 43.88 -6.08 -10.13
N GLU A 166 44.18 -6.64 -8.97
CA GLU A 166 45.51 -6.54 -8.37
C GLU A 166 46.60 -7.16 -9.26
N GLU A 167 46.33 -8.33 -9.84
CA GLU A 167 47.23 -9.07 -10.73
C GLU A 167 47.52 -8.33 -12.05
N ILE A 168 46.47 -7.86 -12.74
CA ILE A 168 46.58 -7.21 -14.05
C ILE A 168 47.42 -5.95 -13.96
N TYR A 169 47.16 -5.12 -12.95
CA TYR A 169 47.83 -3.84 -12.79
C TYR A 169 49.11 -3.93 -11.96
N GLY A 170 49.55 -5.13 -11.57
CA GLY A 170 50.87 -5.37 -10.95
C GLY A 170 52.00 -5.49 -11.96
N ASN A 171 51.65 -5.57 -13.26
CA ASN A 171 52.56 -5.78 -14.38
C ASN A 171 52.28 -4.75 -15.49
N PRO A 172 53.16 -4.59 -16.50
CA PRO A 172 52.83 -3.86 -17.71
C PRO A 172 51.56 -4.46 -18.32
N ILE A 173 50.52 -3.63 -18.46
CA ILE A 173 49.20 -4.10 -18.86
C ILE A 173 49.25 -4.41 -20.35
N GLU A 174 49.04 -5.67 -20.70
CA GLU A 174 48.79 -6.06 -22.09
C GLU A 174 47.30 -5.88 -22.40
N SER A 175 46.96 -5.39 -23.61
CA SER A 175 45.59 -5.03 -23.98
C SER A 175 44.55 -6.16 -23.80
N TRP A 176 44.98 -7.42 -23.93
CA TRP A 176 44.10 -8.58 -23.70
C TRP A 176 43.73 -8.79 -22.23
N GLN A 177 44.51 -8.26 -21.28
CA GLN A 177 44.21 -8.34 -19.85
C GLN A 177 43.11 -7.37 -19.45
N GLU A 178 43.10 -6.16 -20.01
CA GLU A 178 42.02 -5.18 -19.85
C GLU A 178 40.70 -5.71 -20.40
N GLU A 179 40.69 -6.24 -21.64
CA GLU A 179 39.50 -6.81 -22.26
C GLU A 179 38.91 -7.97 -21.43
N LYS A 180 39.78 -8.80 -20.84
CA LYS A 180 39.37 -9.90 -19.96
C LYS A 180 38.76 -9.40 -18.65
N LEU A 181 39.29 -8.32 -18.07
CA LEU A 181 38.75 -7.71 -16.86
C LEU A 181 37.39 -7.07 -17.14
N GLU A 182 37.30 -6.26 -18.20
CA GLU A 182 36.05 -5.63 -18.64
C GLU A 182 34.96 -6.68 -18.84
N THR A 183 35.26 -7.76 -19.56
CA THR A 183 34.31 -8.86 -19.79
C THR A 183 33.79 -9.47 -18.48
N LYS A 184 34.67 -9.70 -17.50
CA LYS A 184 34.28 -10.25 -16.20
C LYS A 184 33.45 -9.26 -15.39
N VAL A 185 33.83 -7.98 -15.38
CA VAL A 185 33.07 -6.93 -14.70
C VAL A 185 31.67 -6.78 -15.30
N GLN A 186 31.57 -6.71 -16.62
CA GLN A 186 30.30 -6.66 -17.36
C GLN A 186 29.41 -7.86 -17.03
N PHE A 187 29.99 -9.07 -16.94
CA PHE A 187 29.24 -10.26 -16.57
C PHE A 187 28.65 -10.19 -15.15
N VAL A 188 29.44 -9.73 -14.16
CA VAL A 188 28.96 -9.57 -12.79
C VAL A 188 27.85 -8.51 -12.73
N LEU A 189 28.05 -7.38 -13.41
CA LEU A 189 27.08 -6.29 -13.46
C LEU A 189 25.78 -6.74 -14.13
N MET A 190 25.84 -7.49 -15.24
CA MET A 190 24.67 -8.10 -15.87
C MET A 190 23.88 -8.98 -14.89
N GLN A 191 24.55 -9.81 -14.08
CA GLN A 191 23.87 -10.62 -13.08
C GLN A 191 23.22 -9.77 -11.99
N THR A 192 23.88 -8.70 -11.57
CA THR A 192 23.32 -7.73 -10.63
C THR A 192 22.10 -7.01 -11.21
N SER A 193 22.11 -6.64 -12.50
CA SER A 193 20.95 -6.08 -13.18
C SER A 193 19.77 -7.06 -13.19
N VAL A 194 20.02 -8.35 -13.42
CA VAL A 194 18.97 -9.39 -13.33
C VAL A 194 18.37 -9.44 -11.92
N LEU A 195 19.19 -9.38 -10.87
CA LEU A 195 18.71 -9.32 -9.48
C LEU A 195 17.83 -8.07 -9.26
N ILE A 196 18.25 -6.90 -9.74
CA ILE A 196 17.49 -5.66 -9.63
C ILE A 196 16.14 -5.79 -10.33
N GLU A 197 16.09 -6.38 -11.53
CA GLU A 197 14.83 -6.59 -12.25
C GLU A 197 13.89 -7.56 -11.52
N GLU A 198 14.40 -8.61 -10.89
CA GLU A 198 13.58 -9.49 -10.04
C GLU A 198 13.01 -8.73 -8.82
N LEU A 199 13.79 -7.84 -8.22
CA LEU A 199 13.31 -6.98 -7.12
C LEU A 199 12.29 -5.94 -7.61
N ARG A 200 12.43 -5.42 -8.83
CA ARG A 200 11.44 -4.52 -9.45
C ARG A 200 10.12 -5.24 -9.72
N LYS A 201 10.16 -6.47 -10.24
CA LYS A 201 8.95 -7.29 -10.44
C LYS A 201 8.20 -7.50 -9.12
N PHE A 202 8.93 -7.81 -8.04
CA PHE A 202 8.35 -7.93 -6.70
C PHE A 202 7.60 -6.66 -6.26
N ILE A 203 8.13 -5.47 -6.54
CA ILE A 203 7.45 -4.20 -6.25
C ILE A 203 6.12 -4.11 -7.01
N LEU A 204 6.11 -4.46 -8.30
CA LEU A 204 4.91 -4.39 -9.13
C LEU A 204 3.84 -5.40 -8.70
N ASP A 205 4.24 -6.62 -8.33
CA ASP A 205 3.31 -7.66 -7.88
C ASP A 205 2.62 -7.28 -6.55
N ASP A 206 3.35 -6.63 -5.63
CA ASP A 206 2.81 -6.18 -4.34
C ASP A 206 1.84 -4.98 -4.48
N LEU A 207 1.96 -4.18 -5.55
CA LEU A 207 1.00 -3.12 -5.88
C LEU A 207 -0.31 -3.66 -6.49
N ASN A 208 -0.23 -4.81 -7.16
CA ASN A 208 -1.36 -5.42 -7.88
C ASN A 208 -2.19 -6.39 -7.03
N THR A 209 -1.71 -6.74 -5.83
CA THR A 209 -2.40 -7.58 -4.83
C THR A 209 -3.07 -6.72 -3.76
#